data_AF-A0AAX2I9U9-F1
#
_entry.id   AF-A0AAX2I9U9-F1
#
_cell.length_a   1.000
_cell.length_b   1.000
_cell.length_c   1.000
_cell.angle_alpha   90.00
_cell.angle_beta   90.00
_cell.angle_gamma   90.00
#
_symmetry.space_group_name_H-M   'P 1'
#
loop_
_entity.id
_entity.type
_entity.pdbx_description
1 polymer ?
#
loop_
_entity_poly.entity_id
_entity_poly.type
_entity_poly.pdbx_seq_one_letter_code
_entity_poly.pdbx_strand_id
1 'polypeptide(L)'
;MSVFFQGSYGNDIYNASRIETEGMYDGKNQSTAVLNRWRKPGDVTDIPRAVKSTDNIKASSRWVEDGSYLRLKTLTLAYNVPVDALEKYGIRRYNLTSPLKTFGHLLTTKALTPK
;
A
#
# COMPACT_ATOMS: atom_id res chain seq x y z
N MET A 1 20.09 -6.50 18.04
CA MET A 1 18.77 -6.44 17.38
C MET A 1 18.65 -5.07 16.73
N SER A 2 18.18 -4.99 15.48
CA SER A 2 17.97 -3.72 14.77
C SER A 2 16.61 -3.73 14.08
N VAL A 3 15.88 -2.63 14.16
CA VAL A 3 14.56 -2.44 13.55
C VAL A 3 14.57 -1.12 12.79
N PHE A 4 14.15 -1.13 11.53
CA PHE A 4 14.14 0.07 10.68
C PHE A 4 12.77 0.29 10.04
N PHE A 5 12.14 1.40 10.42
CA PHE A 5 10.88 1.88 9.86
C PHE A 5 11.13 3.02 8.87
N GLN A 6 10.29 3.11 7.84
CA GLN A 6 10.26 4.18 6.87
C GLN A 6 8.80 4.58 6.67
N GLY A 7 8.49 5.87 6.76
CA GLY A 7 7.14 6.38 6.50
C GLY A 7 7.18 7.76 5.88
N SER A 8 6.06 8.17 5.34
CA SER A 8 5.83 9.51 4.80
C SER A 8 4.39 9.92 5.11
N TYR A 9 4.19 11.18 5.49
CA TYR A 9 2.92 11.70 5.98
C TYR A 9 2.58 13.02 5.28
N GLY A 10 1.31 13.19 4.92
CA GLY A 10 0.80 14.40 4.28
C GLY A 10 1.08 14.48 2.79
N ASN A 11 1.23 13.35 2.11
CA ASN A 11 1.31 13.32 0.65
C ASN A 11 -0.06 13.05 0.05
N ASP A 12 -0.37 13.76 -1.01
CA ASP A 12 -1.54 13.51 -1.84
C ASP A 12 -1.12 12.76 -3.10
N ILE A 13 -1.79 11.64 -3.40
CA ILE A 13 -1.53 10.83 -4.59
C ILE A 13 -2.71 10.93 -5.54
N TYR A 14 -2.40 11.19 -6.81
CA TYR A 14 -3.39 11.17 -7.88
C TYR A 14 -3.55 9.75 -8.44
N ASN A 15 -4.73 9.18 -8.28
CA ASN A 15 -5.00 7.78 -8.58
C ASN A 15 -5.56 7.56 -9.99
N ALA A 16 -4.66 7.40 -10.97
CA ALA A 16 -5.04 7.14 -12.36
C ALA A 16 -5.73 5.79 -12.58
N SER A 17 -5.38 4.75 -11.79
CA SER A 17 -6.01 3.42 -11.92
C SER A 17 -7.49 3.44 -11.54
N ARG A 18 -7.87 4.30 -10.60
CA ARG A 18 -9.26 4.48 -10.19
C ARG A 18 -10.08 5.24 -11.23
N ILE A 19 -9.45 6.10 -12.04
CA ILE A 19 -10.09 6.76 -13.19
C ILE A 19 -10.53 5.72 -14.23
N GLU A 20 -9.66 4.77 -14.57
CA GLU A 20 -9.98 3.72 -15.55
C GLU A 20 -11.07 2.75 -15.04
N THR A 21 -11.10 2.50 -13.73
CA THR A 21 -11.98 1.48 -13.12
C THR A 21 -13.28 2.02 -12.53
N GLU A 22 -13.40 3.33 -12.29
CA GLU A 22 -14.62 4.00 -11.81
C GLU A 22 -15.15 5.07 -12.77
N GLY A 23 -14.43 5.37 -13.86
CA GLY A 23 -14.79 6.45 -14.78
C GLY A 23 -16.07 6.19 -15.59
N MET A 24 -16.43 4.91 -15.82
CA MET A 24 -17.65 4.52 -16.55
C MET A 24 -17.85 5.20 -17.92
N TYR A 25 -16.77 5.70 -18.53
CA TYR A 25 -16.80 6.41 -19.81
C TYR A 25 -16.70 5.45 -21.01
N ASP A 26 -16.25 4.21 -20.76
CA ASP A 26 -16.13 3.14 -21.75
C ASP A 26 -16.80 1.83 -21.27
N GLY A 27 -16.68 0.77 -22.08
CA GLY A 27 -17.22 -0.56 -21.79
C GLY A 27 -16.22 -1.54 -21.21
N LYS A 28 -15.07 -1.09 -20.69
CA LYS A 28 -14.07 -1.98 -20.08
C LYS A 28 -14.57 -2.53 -18.74
N ASN A 29 -13.84 -3.51 -18.22
CA ASN A 29 -14.10 -4.01 -16.86
C ASN A 29 -13.91 -2.89 -15.83
N GLN A 30 -14.87 -2.73 -14.93
CA GLN A 30 -14.92 -1.68 -13.92
C GLN A 30 -14.87 -2.28 -12.51
N SER A 31 -14.50 -1.48 -11.52
CA SER A 31 -14.51 -1.86 -10.11
C SER A 31 -15.94 -2.10 -9.61
N THR A 32 -16.11 -2.98 -8.63
CA THR A 32 -17.40 -3.23 -7.97
C THR A 32 -17.95 -1.98 -7.26
N ALA A 33 -17.11 -0.98 -6.99
CA ALA A 33 -17.53 0.33 -6.47
C ALA A 33 -18.58 1.00 -7.37
N VAL A 34 -18.52 0.80 -8.68
CA VAL A 34 -19.48 1.33 -9.67
C VAL A 34 -20.90 0.79 -9.47
N LEU A 35 -21.07 -0.33 -8.77
CA LEU A 35 -22.41 -0.85 -8.44
C LEU A 35 -23.20 0.13 -7.56
N ASN A 36 -22.50 0.88 -6.70
CA ASN A 36 -23.06 1.90 -5.81
C ASN A 36 -23.23 3.27 -6.48
N ARG A 37 -23.16 3.36 -7.83
CA ARG A 37 -23.41 4.61 -8.56
C ARG A 37 -24.79 5.20 -8.29
N TRP A 38 -24.89 6.52 -8.38
CA TRP A 38 -26.15 7.23 -8.32
C TRP A 38 -27.09 6.82 -9.45
N ARG A 39 -28.33 6.44 -9.14
CA ARG A 39 -29.33 5.99 -10.12
C ARG A 39 -30.64 6.76 -10.02
N LYS A 40 -31.10 7.06 -8.81
CA LYS A 40 -32.39 7.71 -8.55
C LYS A 40 -32.26 8.84 -7.52
N PRO A 41 -33.17 9.83 -7.55
CA PRO A 41 -33.27 10.82 -6.49
C PRO A 41 -33.41 10.14 -5.11
N GLY A 42 -32.58 10.55 -4.15
CA GLY A 42 -32.50 9.96 -2.81
C GLY A 42 -31.32 9.01 -2.58
N ASP A 43 -30.57 8.65 -3.62
CA ASP A 43 -29.33 7.87 -3.44
C ASP A 43 -28.23 8.74 -2.80
N VAL A 44 -27.71 8.31 -1.64
CA VAL A 44 -26.55 8.91 -0.97
C VAL A 44 -25.32 8.10 -1.34
N THR A 45 -24.53 8.59 -2.29
CA THR A 45 -23.33 7.92 -2.79
C THR A 45 -22.33 8.91 -3.35
N ASP A 46 -21.04 8.57 -3.21
CA ASP A 46 -19.93 9.33 -3.77
C ASP A 46 -19.65 8.94 -5.23
N ILE A 47 -20.33 7.92 -5.78
CA ILE A 47 -20.11 7.44 -7.15
C ILE A 47 -21.13 8.10 -8.09
N PRO A 48 -20.70 8.80 -9.16
CA PRO A 48 -21.58 9.59 -10.00
C PRO A 48 -22.40 8.64 -10.87
N ARG A 49 -23.42 9.17 -11.54
CA ARG A 49 -24.19 8.36 -12.48
C ARG A 49 -23.29 7.87 -13.63
N ALA A 50 -23.61 6.71 -14.19
CA ALA A 50 -22.95 6.25 -15.41
C ALA A 50 -23.37 7.16 -16.59
N VAL A 51 -22.38 7.74 -17.28
CA VAL A 51 -22.58 8.56 -18.48
C VAL A 51 -21.56 8.12 -19.52
N LYS A 52 -21.98 7.95 -20.78
CA LYS A 52 -21.07 7.76 -21.91
C LYS A 52 -20.44 9.09 -22.35
N SER A 53 -19.79 9.78 -21.41
CA SER A 53 -19.06 11.03 -21.63
C SER A 53 -17.79 11.03 -20.79
N THR A 54 -16.93 12.03 -21.00
CA THR A 54 -15.71 12.22 -20.20
C THR A 54 -15.97 13.00 -18.91
N ASP A 55 -17.22 13.30 -18.56
CA ASP A 55 -17.55 14.13 -17.40
C ASP A 55 -17.13 13.48 -16.08
N ASN A 56 -17.24 12.15 -16.00
CA ASN A 56 -16.87 11.41 -14.82
C ASN A 56 -15.36 11.35 -14.59
N ILE A 57 -14.53 11.51 -15.64
CA ILE A 57 -13.07 11.38 -15.58
C ILE A 57 -12.32 12.72 -15.53
N LYS A 58 -13.04 13.83 -15.34
CA LYS A 58 -12.42 15.15 -15.21
C LYS A 58 -11.50 15.18 -13.98
N ALA A 59 -10.41 15.95 -14.09
CA ALA A 59 -9.50 16.19 -12.99
C ALA A 59 -10.27 16.79 -11.81
N SER A 60 -10.26 16.10 -10.68
CA SER A 60 -11.05 16.43 -9.50
C SER A 60 -10.38 15.83 -8.26
N SER A 61 -10.65 16.42 -7.09
CA SER A 61 -10.23 15.90 -5.79
C SER A 61 -10.74 14.48 -5.51
N ARG A 62 -11.77 14.02 -6.22
CA ARG A 62 -12.25 12.63 -6.20
C ARG A 62 -11.14 11.59 -6.44
N TRP A 63 -10.17 11.95 -7.29
CA TRP A 63 -9.06 11.09 -7.68
C TRP A 63 -7.83 11.28 -6.82
N VAL A 64 -7.87 12.23 -5.89
CA VAL A 64 -6.80 12.48 -4.92
C VAL A 64 -7.06 11.65 -3.68
N GLU A 65 -6.07 10.88 -3.28
CA GLU A 65 -6.11 10.02 -2.11
C GLU A 65 -4.93 10.32 -1.19
N ASP A 66 -5.12 10.11 0.11
CA ASP A 66 -4.06 10.26 1.10
C ASP A 66 -3.01 9.16 0.88
N GLY A 67 -1.83 9.58 0.41
CA GLY A 67 -0.68 8.73 0.17
C GLY A 67 0.18 8.50 1.40
N SER A 68 -0.29 8.87 2.60
CA SER A 68 0.43 8.62 3.84
C SER A 68 0.61 7.13 4.09
N TYR A 69 1.85 6.71 4.40
CA TYR A 69 2.15 5.31 4.68
C TYR A 69 3.25 5.16 5.74
N LEU A 70 3.18 4.05 6.46
CA LEU A 70 4.25 3.57 7.33
C LEU A 70 4.61 2.14 6.95
N ARG A 71 5.91 1.89 6.75
CA ARG A 71 6.45 0.59 6.35
C ARG A 71 7.59 0.17 7.26
N LEU A 72 7.55 -1.08 7.72
CA LEU A 72 8.72 -1.76 8.28
C LEU A 72 9.62 -2.23 7.13
N LYS A 73 10.83 -1.67 7.02
CA LYS A 73 11.76 -1.98 5.93
C LYS A 73 12.70 -3.12 6.29
N THR A 74 13.20 -3.15 7.53
CA THR A 74 14.14 -4.19 7.96
C THR A 74 13.90 -4.55 9.43
N LEU A 75 13.84 -5.85 9.71
CA LEU A 75 13.95 -6.42 11.04
C LEU A 75 15.16 -7.36 11.08
N THR A 76 16.17 -7.03 11.88
CA THR A 76 17.39 -7.82 12.03
C THR A 76 17.47 -8.39 13.43
N LEU A 77 17.36 -9.72 13.50
CA LEU A 77 17.64 -10.52 14.68
C LEU A 77 19.08 -11.04 14.58
N ALA A 78 19.88 -10.73 15.59
CA ALA A 78 21.27 -11.19 15.70
C ALA A 78 21.44 -11.80 17.09
N TYR A 79 21.98 -13.02 17.13
CA TYR A 79 22.27 -13.74 18.37
C TYR A 79 23.76 -14.08 18.39
N ASN A 80 24.44 -13.76 19.49
CA ASN A 80 25.82 -14.14 19.70
C ASN A 80 25.83 -15.51 20.38
N VAL A 81 26.41 -16.51 19.70
CA VAL A 81 26.61 -17.83 20.32
C VAL A 81 27.78 -17.71 21.30
N PRO A 82 27.61 -18.08 22.58
CA PRO A 82 28.68 -18.02 23.56
C PRO A 82 29.85 -18.94 23.17
N VAL A 83 31.08 -18.44 23.32
CA VAL A 83 32.31 -19.06 22.83
C VAL A 83 32.59 -20.41 23.50
N ASP A 84 32.18 -20.58 24.75
CA ASP A 84 32.35 -21.80 25.56
C ASP A 84 31.72 -23.05 24.88
N ALA A 85 30.63 -22.87 24.12
CA ALA A 85 29.98 -23.95 23.37
C ALA A 85 30.71 -24.30 22.05
N LEU A 86 31.56 -23.41 21.55
CA LEU A 86 32.26 -23.50 20.26
C LEU A 86 33.75 -23.83 20.41
N GLU A 87 34.30 -23.70 21.62
CA GLU A 87 35.70 -23.97 21.93
C GLU A 87 36.07 -25.45 21.66
N LYS A 88 35.12 -26.37 21.89
CA LYS A 88 35.24 -27.81 21.58
C LYS A 88 35.43 -28.11 20.08
N TYR A 89 35.10 -27.16 19.21
CA TYR A 89 35.27 -27.25 17.76
C TYR A 89 36.38 -26.31 17.22
N GLY A 90 37.14 -25.64 18.10
CA GLY A 90 38.22 -24.73 17.71
C GLY A 90 37.77 -23.41 17.09
N ILE A 91 36.49 -23.03 17.23
CA ILE A 91 35.92 -21.83 16.60
C ILE A 91 35.91 -20.68 17.61
N ARG A 92 36.71 -19.64 17.35
CA ARG A 92 36.85 -18.46 18.23
C ARG A 92 35.70 -17.46 18.18
N ARG A 93 34.93 -17.41 17.09
CA ARG A 93 33.79 -16.49 16.93
C ARG A 93 32.82 -16.97 15.84
N TYR A 94 31.53 -17.02 16.16
CA TYR A 94 30.46 -17.30 15.20
C TYR A 94 29.33 -16.27 15.36
N ASN A 95 29.06 -15.49 14.31
CA ASN A 95 27.99 -14.50 14.30
C ASN A 95 26.87 -15.02 13.38
N LEU A 96 25.75 -15.47 13.95
CA LEU A 96 24.56 -15.83 13.18
C LEU A 96 23.66 -14.60 13.08
N THR A 97 23.60 -14.01 11.89
CA THR A 97 22.67 -12.92 11.58
C THR A 97 21.66 -13.41 10.57
N SER A 98 20.37 -13.39 10.92
CA SER A 98 19.29 -13.69 10.00
C SER A 98 18.57 -12.39 9.65
N PRO A 99 18.88 -11.76 8.50
CA PRO A 99 18.13 -10.61 8.03
C PRO A 99 16.78 -11.08 7.47
N LEU A 100 15.69 -10.79 8.19
CA LEU A 100 14.36 -10.96 7.62
C LEU A 100 14.07 -9.75 6.73
N LYS A 101 14.18 -9.94 5.41
CA LYS A 101 13.67 -8.95 4.44
C LYS A 101 12.16 -9.15 4.32
N THR A 102 11.39 -8.34 5.01
CA THR A 102 9.93 -8.33 4.85
C THR A 102 9.58 -7.85 3.44
N PHE A 103 9.10 -8.74 2.58
CA PHE A 103 8.38 -8.36 1.37
C PHE A 103 7.12 -7.60 1.83
N GLY A 104 7.03 -6.33 1.43
CA GLY A 104 6.27 -5.31 2.16
C GLY A 104 4.78 -5.60 2.29
N HIS A 105 4.29 -5.74 3.52
CA HIS A 105 2.93 -5.36 3.86
C HIS A 105 2.96 -3.89 4.29
N LEU A 106 2.53 -3.01 3.40
CA LEU A 106 2.27 -1.61 3.69
C LEU A 106 0.98 -1.55 4.52
N LEU A 107 1.04 -0.99 5.73
CA LEU A 107 -0.16 -0.56 6.44
C LEU A 107 -0.56 0.78 5.83
N THR A 108 -1.21 0.72 4.67
CA THR A 108 -1.84 1.87 4.02
C THR A 108 -3.17 2.15 4.72
N THR A 109 -3.33 3.36 5.25
CA THR A 109 -4.64 3.87 5.68
C THR A 109 -5.42 4.25 4.42
N LYS A 110 -6.14 3.26 3.86
CA LYS A 110 -6.93 3.33 2.62
C LYS A 110 -6.12 3.47 1.32
N ALA A 111 -6.12 2.35 0.59
CA ALA A 111 -5.89 2.21 -0.84
C ALA A 111 -4.56 2.75 -1.45
N LEU A 112 -3.89 1.79 -2.10
CA LEU A 112 -2.84 1.92 -3.11
C LEU A 112 -1.41 2.20 -2.64
N THR A 113 -0.57 1.22 -2.99
CA THR A 113 0.89 1.31 -3.07
C THR A 113 1.30 2.51 -3.92
N PRO A 114 1.95 3.53 -3.33
CA PRO A 114 2.75 4.46 -4.10
C PRO A 114 3.91 3.68 -4.73
N LYS A 115 4.12 3.82 -6.05
CA LYS A 115 5.35 3.36 -6.70
C LYS A 115 6.48 4.34 -6.44
#